data_AF-A0A4W6C2Z3-F1
#
_entry.id   AF-A0A4W6C2Z3-F1
#
_cell.length_a   1.000
_cell.length_b   1.000
_cell.length_c   1.000
_cell.angle_alpha   90.00
_cell.angle_beta   90.00
_cell.angle_gamma   90.00
#
_symmetry.space_group_name_H-M   'P 1'
#
loop_
_entity.id
_entity.type
_entity.pdbx_description
1 polymer ?
#
loop_
_entity_poly.entity_id
_entity_poly.type
_entity_poly.pdbx_seq_one_letter_code
_entity_poly.pdbx_strand_id
1 'polypeptide(L)'
;MAGHEWEDWFEREEFIGQISDIRVQNLQVERELVQKRTFTRWMNLHLEKCDPAIEVHDLFQDIQDGRILMALLEELSGCKLYHGHQLLYCSMNS
;
A
#
# COMPACT_ATOMS: atom_id res chain seq x y z
N MET A 1 50.12 -16.88 -16.24
CA MET A 1 49.69 -17.36 -14.90
C MET A 1 48.65 -16.44 -14.28
N ALA A 2 48.74 -15.11 -14.39
CA ALA A 2 47.72 -14.19 -13.83
C ALA A 2 46.34 -14.21 -14.51
N GLY A 3 46.23 -14.55 -15.81
CA GLY A 3 44.95 -14.46 -16.54
C GLY A 3 43.83 -15.36 -15.97
N HIS A 4 44.16 -16.58 -15.56
CA HIS A 4 43.18 -17.53 -15.01
C HIS A 4 42.68 -17.11 -13.61
N GLU A 5 43.54 -16.58 -12.75
CA GLU A 5 43.14 -16.12 -11.41
C GLU A 5 42.23 -14.89 -11.46
N TRP A 6 42.39 -14.04 -12.47
CA TRP A 6 41.55 -12.85 -12.66
C TRP A 6 40.15 -13.21 -13.14
N GLU A 7 40.03 -14.18 -14.06
CA GLU A 7 38.73 -14.68 -14.53
C GLU A 7 37.96 -15.39 -13.41
N ASP A 8 38.63 -16.28 -12.64
CA ASP A 8 38.04 -16.93 -11.46
C ASP A 8 37.55 -15.93 -10.41
N TRP A 9 38.34 -14.87 -10.14
CA TRP A 9 37.93 -13.81 -9.21
C TRP A 9 36.71 -13.04 -9.73
N PHE A 10 36.67 -12.74 -11.03
CA PHE A 10 35.57 -12.01 -11.64
C PHE A 10 34.27 -12.81 -11.62
N GLU A 11 34.32 -14.11 -11.97
CA GLU A 11 33.16 -15.02 -11.88
C GLU A 11 32.62 -15.11 -10.45
N ARG A 12 33.51 -15.12 -9.45
CA ARG A 12 33.12 -15.12 -8.04
C ARG A 12 32.41 -13.83 -7.64
N GLU A 13 32.93 -12.67 -8.03
CA GLU A 13 32.31 -11.38 -7.74
C GLU A 13 30.95 -11.24 -8.44
N GLU A 14 30.84 -11.71 -9.69
CA GLU A 14 29.57 -11.76 -10.41
C GLU A 14 28.54 -12.64 -9.68
N PHE A 15 28.95 -13.82 -9.22
CA PHE A 15 28.08 -14.71 -8.44
C PHE A 15 27.63 -14.08 -7.12
N ILE A 16 28.54 -13.41 -6.41
CA ILE A 16 28.22 -12.66 -5.18
C ILE A 16 27.22 -11.53 -5.48
N GLY A 17 27.43 -10.81 -6.58
CA GLY A 17 26.51 -9.76 -7.05
C GLY A 17 25.10 -10.30 -7.29
N GLN A 18 24.98 -11.41 -8.03
CA GLN A 18 23.69 -12.05 -8.29
C GLN A 18 22.97 -12.50 -7.00
N ILE A 19 23.69 -13.08 -6.04
CA ILE A 19 23.11 -13.46 -4.73
C ILE A 19 22.62 -12.22 -3.97
N SER A 20 23.41 -11.15 -3.98
CA SER A 20 23.03 -9.88 -3.36
C SER A 20 21.77 -9.31 -3.99
N ASP A 21 21.67 -9.30 -5.31
CA ASP A 21 20.50 -8.79 -6.03
C ASP A 21 19.24 -9.60 -5.71
N ILE A 22 19.33 -10.93 -5.71
CA ILE A 22 18.23 -11.81 -5.32
C ILE A 22 17.80 -11.52 -3.87
N ARG A 23 18.77 -11.32 -2.96
CA ARG A 23 18.46 -10.98 -1.56
C ARG A 23 17.73 -9.64 -1.46
N VAL A 24 18.19 -8.63 -2.18
CA VAL A 24 17.57 -7.29 -2.19
C VAL A 24 16.14 -7.38 -2.74
N GLN A 25 15.92 -8.08 -3.85
CA GLN A 25 14.59 -8.29 -4.42
C GLN A 25 13.65 -9.00 -3.44
N ASN A 26 14.10 -10.08 -2.80
CA ASN A 26 13.28 -10.80 -1.82
C ASN A 26 12.89 -9.92 -0.63
N LEU A 27 13.82 -9.09 -0.14
CA LEU A 27 13.54 -8.14 0.94
C LEU A 27 12.54 -7.05 0.50
N GLN A 28 12.58 -6.61 -0.77
CA GLN A 28 11.60 -5.67 -1.30
C GLN A 28 10.20 -6.30 -1.32
N VAL A 29 10.05 -7.51 -1.85
CA VAL A 29 8.76 -8.22 -1.89
C VAL A 29 8.20 -8.44 -0.49
N GLU A 30 9.04 -8.83 0.48
CA GLU A 30 8.62 -9.00 1.87
C GLU A 30 8.14 -7.67 2.48
N ARG A 31 8.88 -6.59 2.26
CA ARG A 31 8.49 -5.24 2.73
C ARG A 31 7.16 -4.80 2.14
N GLU A 32 6.95 -4.98 0.85
CA GLU A 32 5.70 -4.64 0.17
C GLU A 32 4.52 -5.43 0.75
N LEU A 33 4.69 -6.74 0.97
CA LEU A 33 3.66 -7.59 1.57
C LEU A 33 3.33 -7.16 3.01
N VAL A 34 4.36 -6.88 3.81
CA VAL A 34 4.21 -6.43 5.20
C VAL A 34 3.53 -5.06 5.25
N GLN A 35 3.93 -4.12 4.39
CA GLN A 35 3.29 -2.81 4.28
C GLN A 35 1.83 -2.93 3.87
N LYS A 36 1.51 -3.72 2.82
CA LYS A 36 0.13 -3.97 2.38
C LYS A 36 -0.70 -4.52 3.55
N ARG A 37 -0.24 -5.59 4.20
CA ARG A 37 -0.97 -6.22 5.32
C ARG A 37 -1.16 -5.28 6.51
N THR A 38 -0.12 -4.52 6.84
CA THR A 38 -0.16 -3.58 7.98
C THR A 38 -1.15 -2.46 7.71
N PHE A 39 -1.09 -1.88 6.50
CA PHE A 39 -1.99 -0.81 6.11
C PHE A 39 -3.44 -1.28 6.00
N THR A 40 -3.70 -2.44 5.40
CA THR A 40 -5.05 -3.03 5.34
C THR A 40 -5.63 -3.25 6.75
N ARG A 41 -4.86 -3.83 7.68
CA ARG A 41 -5.32 -4.03 9.06
C ARG A 41 -5.60 -2.70 9.77
N TRP A 42 -4.73 -1.72 9.57
CA TRP A 42 -4.90 -0.40 10.15
C TRP A 42 -6.15 0.29 9.61
N MET A 43 -6.44 0.18 8.32
CA MET A 43 -7.69 0.69 7.73
C MET A 43 -8.90 0.00 8.36
N ASN A 44 -8.91 -1.34 8.44
CA ASN A 44 -10.04 -2.07 9.01
C ASN A 44 -10.31 -1.72 10.48
N LEU A 45 -9.27 -1.45 11.28
CA LEU A 45 -9.40 -1.00 12.68
C LEU A 45 -10.12 0.36 12.81
N HIS A 46 -10.04 1.22 11.82
CA HIS A 46 -10.78 2.49 11.82
C HIS A 46 -12.15 2.33 11.20
N LEU A 47 -12.23 1.63 10.08
CA LEU A 47 -13.45 1.46 9.30
C LEU A 47 -14.51 0.58 9.96
N GLU A 48 -14.11 -0.29 10.91
CA GLU A 48 -15.07 -1.06 11.72
C GLU A 48 -15.92 -0.18 12.66
N LYS A 49 -15.47 1.06 12.93
CA LYS A 49 -16.19 2.03 13.77
C LYS A 49 -17.24 2.82 13.00
N CYS A 50 -17.19 2.79 11.67
CA CYS A 50 -18.18 3.43 10.83
C CYS A 50 -19.54 2.73 10.94
N ASP A 51 -20.61 3.46 10.66
CA ASP A 51 -21.98 2.91 10.56
C ASP A 51 -22.54 3.20 9.15
N PRO A 52 -22.67 2.19 8.27
CA PRO A 52 -22.35 0.78 8.49
C PRO A 52 -20.84 0.50 8.53
N ALA A 53 -20.44 -0.58 9.21
CA ALA A 53 -19.04 -1.01 9.27
C ALA A 53 -18.51 -1.37 7.87
N ILE A 54 -17.30 -0.92 7.56
CA ILE A 54 -16.63 -1.14 6.27
C ILE A 54 -15.42 -2.04 6.49
N GLU A 55 -15.21 -2.99 5.59
CA GLU A 55 -14.04 -3.88 5.60
C GLU A 55 -13.34 -3.83 4.24
N VAL A 56 -12.01 -3.75 4.27
CA VAL A 56 -11.13 -3.84 3.10
C VAL A 56 -10.58 -5.25 3.00
N HIS A 57 -10.83 -5.92 1.88
CA HIS A 57 -10.34 -7.26 1.56
C HIS A 57 -9.16 -7.23 0.59
N ASP A 58 -9.25 -6.44 -0.48
CA ASP A 58 -8.13 -6.14 -1.35
C ASP A 58 -7.89 -4.64 -1.43
N LEU A 59 -6.87 -4.20 -0.71
CA LEU A 59 -6.46 -2.80 -0.62
C LEU A 59 -6.45 -2.07 -1.97
N PHE A 60 -5.89 -2.67 -3.02
CA PHE A 60 -5.71 -1.95 -4.29
C PHE A 60 -6.97 -1.90 -5.15
N GLN A 61 -7.94 -2.78 -4.90
CA GLN A 61 -9.20 -2.81 -5.60
C GLN A 61 -10.24 -1.97 -4.86
N ASP A 62 -10.30 -2.11 -3.53
CA ASP A 62 -11.35 -1.53 -2.71
C ASP A 62 -11.19 -0.01 -2.55
N ILE A 63 -9.97 0.54 -2.66
CA ILE A 63 -9.74 1.99 -2.57
C ILE A 63 -9.89 2.74 -3.90
N GLN A 64 -10.10 2.04 -5.03
CA GLN A 64 -10.03 2.65 -6.36
C GLN A 64 -11.06 3.74 -6.61
N ASP A 65 -12.27 3.55 -6.10
CA ASP A 65 -13.37 4.50 -6.27
C ASP A 65 -13.32 5.68 -5.27
N GLY A 66 -12.36 5.63 -4.33
CA GLY A 66 -12.14 6.64 -3.30
C GLY A 66 -13.15 6.66 -2.16
N ARG A 67 -14.21 5.85 -2.18
CA ARG A 67 -15.26 5.86 -1.13
C ARG A 67 -14.70 5.44 0.23
N ILE A 68 -13.89 4.40 0.23
CA ILE A 68 -13.24 3.90 1.45
C ILE A 68 -12.27 4.94 2.02
N LEU A 69 -11.55 5.64 1.16
CA LEU A 69 -10.65 6.71 1.58
C LEU A 69 -11.42 7.88 2.18
N MET A 70 -12.58 8.23 1.63
CA MET A 70 -13.46 9.26 2.19
C MET A 70 -13.96 8.86 3.58
N ALA A 71 -14.49 7.65 3.75
CA ALA A 71 -14.95 7.15 5.05
C ALA A 71 -13.81 7.12 6.09
N LEU A 72 -12.62 6.69 5.69
CA LEU A 72 -11.44 6.71 6.53
C LEU A 72 -11.05 8.14 6.94
N LEU A 73 -11.11 9.12 6.03
CA LEU A 73 -10.84 10.52 6.34
C LEU A 73 -11.89 11.11 7.30
N GLU A 74 -13.17 10.77 7.13
CA GLU A 74 -14.24 11.17 8.05
C GLU A 74 -13.98 10.63 9.46
N GLU A 75 -13.64 9.34 9.58
CA GLU A 75 -13.35 8.70 10.86
C GLU A 75 -12.10 9.29 11.54
N LEU A 76 -11.02 9.52 10.78
CA LEU A 76 -9.79 10.08 11.32
C LEU A 76 -9.92 11.57 11.70
N SER A 77 -10.74 12.33 10.97
CA SER A 77 -10.95 13.76 11.24
C SER A 77 -12.05 14.01 12.27
N GLY A 78 -12.94 13.05 12.51
CA GLY A 78 -14.14 13.22 13.32
C GLY A 78 -15.19 14.13 12.69
N CYS A 79 -15.03 14.49 11.40
CA CYS A 79 -15.91 15.40 10.67
C CYS A 79 -16.57 14.67 9.50
N LYS A 80 -17.88 14.88 9.31
CA LYS A 80 -18.57 14.40 8.11
C LYS A 80 -18.14 15.21 6.90
N LEU A 81 -17.57 14.55 5.90
CA LEU A 81 -17.20 15.12 4.63
C LEU A 81 -18.44 15.10 3.73
N TYR A 82 -19.02 16.27 3.50
CA TYR A 82 -20.18 16.39 2.63
C TYR A 82 -19.82 15.93 1.22
N HIS A 83 -20.38 14.78 0.83
CA HIS A 83 -20.36 14.30 -0.54
C HIS A 83 -20.99 15.40 -1.41
N GLY A 84 -20.27 15.89 -2.42
CA GLY A 84 -20.62 17.07 -3.23
C GLY A 84 -22.01 17.06 -3.89
N HIS A 85 -22.78 15.98 -3.74
CA HIS A 85 -24.17 15.88 -4.16
C HIS A 85 -25.16 16.61 -3.22
N GLN A 86 -24.82 16.83 -1.95
CA GLN A 86 -25.71 17.54 -1.00
C GLN A 86 -25.67 19.06 -1.19
N LEU A 87 -24.52 19.62 -1.57
CA LEU A 87 -24.34 21.07 -1.75
C LEU A 87 -25.16 21.61 -2.94
N LEU A 88 -25.32 20.82 -4.00
CA LEU A 88 -26.19 21.18 -5.12
C LEU A 88 -27.67 21.15 -4.73
N TYR A 89 -28.10 20.20 -3.90
CA TYR A 89 -29.49 20.10 -3.44
C TYR A 89 -29.89 21.26 -2.52
N CYS A 90 -28.98 21.71 -1.64
CA CYS A 90 -29.21 22.90 -0.81
C CYS A 90 -29.17 24.21 -1.61
N SER A 91 -28.37 24.31 -2.68
CA SER A 91 -28.36 25.50 -3.53
C SER A 91 -29.54 25.56 -4.51
N MET A 92 -30.16 24.42 -4.86
CA MET A 92 -31.29 24.35 -5.79
C MET A 92 -32.67 24.38 -5.10
N ASN A 93 -32.72 24.30 -3.77
CA ASN A 93 -33.98 24.36 -3.00
C ASN A 93 -34.00 25.49 -1.95
N SER A 94 -33.21 26.55 -2.16
CA SER A 94 -33.26 27.79 -1.38
C SER A 94 -33.73 28.98 -2.21
#